data_AF-A0A419DKY5-F1
#
_entry.id   AF-A0A419DKY5-F1
#
_cell.length_a   1.000
_cell.length_b   1.000
_cell.length_c   1.000
_cell.angle_alpha   90.00
_cell.angle_beta   90.00
_cell.angle_gamma   90.00
#
_symmetry.space_group_name_H-M   'P 1'
#
loop_
_entity.id
_entity.type
_entity.pdbx_description
1 polymer ?
#
loop_
_entity_poly.entity_id
_entity_poly.type
_entity_poly.pdbx_seq_one_letter_code
_entity_poly.pdbx_strand_id
1 'polypeptide(L)'
;MVQQLVVVGSGVMGRGIAYVAAANGFEVALVDIEQHLLTSAQHELEAIADKAIIRGKLTAEEVDHLFNRLSYSTDLVGTVGRADLVIEAVPERLDIKRTVFETLDRYAPDGCVFATNTSTMSPTEIASFTNRPERVMAMHFFNPVHRMPLVELARGLETSEETVSICEDVARRMGKETVVIQEFPGFVTSRISALVGNEAFYMLQEGLGTPEEIDKAIKLGLNYPMGPFELGDLVGLDTRLNNLRYLHEKLGEKYRPAPLLEQYVKAGRLGRKTGRGVYDYSDSGVKTP
;
A
#
# COMPACT_ATOMS: atom_id res chain seq x y z
N MET A 1 11.23 -22.35 5.94
CA MET A 1 11.11 -21.08 6.68
C MET A 1 11.50 -19.98 5.72
N VAL A 2 10.64 -18.98 5.49
CA VAL A 2 10.88 -17.90 4.52
C VAL A 2 12.07 -17.05 4.96
N GLN A 3 13.05 -16.85 4.10
CA GLN A 3 14.22 -16.00 4.35
C GLN A 3 14.52 -15.03 3.21
N GLN A 4 14.28 -15.46 1.96
CA GLN A 4 14.54 -14.69 0.75
C GLN A 4 13.25 -14.07 0.21
N LEU A 5 13.15 -12.74 0.26
CA LEU A 5 12.02 -11.97 -0.24
C LEU A 5 12.40 -11.23 -1.52
N VAL A 6 11.49 -11.20 -2.47
CA VAL A 6 11.57 -10.31 -3.63
C VAL A 6 10.41 -9.34 -3.57
N VAL A 7 10.69 -8.05 -3.66
CA VAL A 7 9.65 -7.00 -3.74
C VAL A 7 9.67 -6.41 -5.13
N VAL A 8 8.55 -6.46 -5.84
CA VAL A 8 8.45 -5.99 -7.23
C VAL A 8 7.77 -4.62 -7.26
N GLY A 9 8.50 -3.60 -7.71
CA GLY A 9 8.11 -2.20 -7.70
C GLY A 9 8.81 -1.42 -6.57
N SER A 10 9.52 -0.35 -6.90
CA SER A 10 10.27 0.51 -5.97
C SER A 10 9.55 1.81 -5.58
N GLY A 11 8.25 1.91 -5.94
CA GLY A 11 7.35 2.96 -5.49
C GLY A 11 7.19 3.00 -3.96
N VAL A 12 6.39 3.96 -3.46
CA VAL A 12 6.22 4.25 -2.02
C VAL A 12 6.00 2.99 -1.18
N MET A 13 5.09 2.12 -1.63
CA MET A 13 4.76 0.89 -0.91
C MET A 13 5.88 -0.14 -1.00
N GLY A 14 6.37 -0.46 -2.19
CA GLY A 14 7.37 -1.50 -2.38
C GLY A 14 8.68 -1.22 -1.67
N ARG A 15 9.23 0.01 -1.77
CA ARG A 15 10.43 0.37 -0.98
C ARG A 15 10.17 0.30 0.52
N GLY A 16 8.98 0.69 0.98
CA GLY A 16 8.59 0.62 2.39
C GLY A 16 8.49 -0.82 2.91
N ILE A 17 7.95 -1.73 2.10
CA ILE A 17 7.89 -3.17 2.40
C ILE A 17 9.30 -3.74 2.44
N ALA A 18 10.13 -3.44 1.44
CA ALA A 18 11.51 -3.92 1.38
C ALA A 18 12.34 -3.45 2.57
N TYR A 19 12.20 -2.18 2.97
CA TYR A 19 12.85 -1.62 4.15
C TYR A 19 12.45 -2.34 5.44
N VAL A 20 11.15 -2.54 5.67
CA VAL A 20 10.66 -3.22 6.88
C VAL A 20 11.09 -4.69 6.89
N ALA A 21 11.07 -5.36 5.74
CA ALA A 21 11.56 -6.72 5.60
C ALA A 21 13.06 -6.82 5.97
N ALA A 22 13.91 -5.99 5.35
CA ALA A 22 15.36 -6.02 5.59
C ALA A 22 15.72 -5.64 7.04
N ALA A 23 15.01 -4.66 7.62
CA ALA A 23 15.16 -4.27 9.03
C ALA A 23 14.89 -5.43 9.99
N ASN A 24 14.02 -6.37 9.61
CA ASN A 24 13.64 -7.52 10.43
C ASN A 24 14.34 -8.83 10.00
N GLY A 25 15.50 -8.70 9.34
CA GLY A 25 16.41 -9.83 9.13
C GLY A 25 16.10 -10.71 7.92
N PHE A 26 15.21 -10.29 7.03
CA PHE A 26 15.02 -10.94 5.73
C PHE A 26 16.08 -10.49 4.74
N GLU A 27 16.51 -11.39 3.85
CA GLU A 27 17.28 -11.01 2.66
C GLU A 27 16.29 -10.56 1.60
N VAL A 28 16.47 -9.35 1.07
CA VAL A 28 15.47 -8.69 0.22
C VAL A 28 16.10 -8.24 -1.08
N ALA A 29 15.49 -8.59 -2.20
CA ALA A 29 15.76 -7.98 -3.48
C ALA A 29 14.60 -7.06 -3.89
N LEU A 30 14.88 -5.77 -4.03
CA LEU A 30 13.95 -4.79 -4.58
C LEU A 30 14.14 -4.70 -6.09
N VAL A 31 13.09 -5.03 -6.84
CA VAL A 31 13.12 -5.10 -8.29
C VAL A 31 12.28 -3.99 -8.89
N ASP A 32 12.80 -3.30 -9.91
CA ASP A 32 12.05 -2.35 -10.73
C ASP A 32 12.56 -2.38 -12.18
N ILE A 33 11.81 -1.83 -13.13
CA ILE A 33 12.12 -1.88 -14.57
C ILE A 33 13.26 -0.94 -14.96
N GLU A 34 13.55 0.09 -14.16
CA GLU A 34 14.53 1.12 -14.49
C GLU A 34 15.48 1.42 -13.33
N GLN A 35 16.78 1.49 -13.63
CA GLN A 35 17.82 1.72 -12.62
C GLN A 35 17.62 3.03 -11.84
N HIS A 36 17.13 4.09 -12.49
CA HIS A 36 16.94 5.38 -11.84
C HIS A 36 15.82 5.34 -10.77
N LEU A 37 14.81 4.50 -10.94
CA LEU A 37 13.75 4.28 -9.95
C LEU A 37 14.31 3.57 -8.71
N LEU A 38 15.24 2.63 -8.90
CA LEU A 38 15.93 1.95 -7.80
C LEU A 38 16.86 2.90 -7.04
N THR A 39 17.65 3.72 -7.75
CA THR A 39 18.50 4.74 -7.13
C THR A 39 17.66 5.76 -6.35
N SER A 40 16.52 6.20 -6.89
CA SER A 40 15.60 7.08 -6.16
C SER A 40 15.05 6.41 -4.90
N ALA A 41 14.65 5.13 -4.99
CA ALA A 41 14.17 4.38 -3.84
C ALA A 41 15.25 4.24 -2.77
N GLN A 42 16.50 3.94 -3.14
CA GLN A 42 17.62 3.86 -2.22
C GLN A 42 17.83 5.16 -1.44
N HIS A 43 17.91 6.31 -2.12
CA HIS A 43 18.07 7.60 -1.44
C HIS A 43 16.91 7.91 -0.47
N GLU A 44 15.69 7.55 -0.85
CA GLU A 44 14.54 7.71 0.05
C GLU A 44 14.62 6.81 1.29
N LEU A 45 15.10 5.58 1.14
CA LEU A 45 15.29 4.66 2.26
C LEU A 45 16.41 5.12 3.19
N GLU A 46 17.51 5.62 2.65
CA GLU A 46 18.60 6.23 3.43
C GLU A 46 18.07 7.42 4.26
N ALA A 47 17.29 8.31 3.64
CA ALA A 47 16.66 9.43 4.34
C ALA A 47 15.65 9.00 5.43
N ILE A 48 14.99 7.85 5.27
CA ILE A 48 14.13 7.26 6.29
C ILE A 48 14.97 6.70 7.44
N ALA A 49 16.07 5.99 7.13
CA ALA A 49 16.99 5.42 8.10
C ALA A 49 17.67 6.51 8.96
N ASP A 50 18.15 7.59 8.34
CA ASP A 50 18.72 8.75 9.04
C ASP A 50 17.74 9.34 10.05
N LYS A 51 16.48 9.52 9.64
CA LYS A 51 15.42 10.00 10.53
C LYS A 51 15.12 9.01 11.65
N ALA A 52 15.26 7.71 11.41
CA ALA A 52 15.10 6.68 12.44
C ALA A 52 16.24 6.75 13.47
N ILE A 53 17.48 6.95 13.03
CA ILE A 53 18.64 7.17 13.92
C ILE A 53 18.45 8.42 14.78
N ILE A 54 18.11 9.56 14.16
CA ILE A 54 17.88 10.83 14.87
C ILE A 54 16.79 10.69 15.94
N ARG A 55 15.78 9.84 15.68
CA ARG A 55 14.68 9.58 16.62
C ARG A 55 14.97 8.47 17.63
N GLY A 56 16.19 7.91 17.63
CA GLY A 56 16.59 6.80 18.50
C GLY A 56 15.79 5.52 18.26
N LYS A 57 15.26 5.32 17.05
CA LYS A 57 14.49 4.13 16.66
C LYS A 57 15.36 3.02 16.10
N LEU A 58 16.49 3.37 15.50
CA LEU A 58 17.52 2.44 15.04
C LEU A 58 18.90 3.00 15.41
N THR A 59 19.86 2.11 15.58
CA THR A 59 21.29 2.40 15.70
C THR A 59 21.94 2.40 14.31
N ALA A 60 23.15 2.97 14.21
CA ALA A 60 23.92 2.93 12.96
C ALA A 60 24.23 1.50 12.51
N GLU A 61 24.56 0.61 13.46
CA GLU A 61 24.83 -0.81 13.20
C GLU A 61 23.60 -1.55 12.66
N GLU A 62 22.41 -1.30 13.23
CA GLU A 62 21.16 -1.87 12.72
C GLU A 62 20.84 -1.38 11.30
N VAL A 63 21.14 -0.11 10.98
CA VAL A 63 20.97 0.43 9.64
C VAL A 63 21.96 -0.20 8.65
N ASP A 64 23.22 -0.38 9.04
CA ASP A 64 24.21 -1.08 8.21
C ASP A 64 23.76 -2.53 7.93
N HIS A 65 23.28 -3.24 8.95
CA HIS A 65 22.73 -4.58 8.78
C HIS A 65 21.50 -4.62 7.88
N LEU A 66 20.60 -3.63 7.98
CA LEU A 66 19.44 -3.51 7.11
C LEU A 66 19.88 -3.38 5.65
N PHE A 67 20.78 -2.45 5.34
CA PHE A 67 21.21 -2.22 3.95
C PHE A 67 22.06 -3.36 3.40
N ASN A 68 22.82 -4.07 4.24
CA ASN A 68 23.53 -5.28 3.83
C ASN A 68 22.60 -6.42 3.38
N ARG A 69 21.34 -6.42 3.82
CA ARG A 69 20.31 -7.40 3.41
C ARG A 69 19.45 -6.91 2.25
N LEU A 70 19.63 -5.67 1.78
CA LEU A 70 18.82 -5.08 0.74
C LEU A 70 19.63 -4.95 -0.55
N SER A 71 19.22 -5.70 -1.57
CA SER A 71 19.78 -5.63 -2.92
C SER A 71 18.79 -4.99 -3.89
N TYR A 72 19.30 -4.41 -4.96
CA TYR A 72 18.51 -3.75 -6.00
C TYR A 72 18.81 -4.42 -7.34
N SER A 73 17.77 -4.71 -8.13
CA SER A 73 17.92 -5.39 -9.42
C SER A 73 16.92 -4.88 -10.44
N THR A 74 17.33 -4.82 -11.70
CA THR A 74 16.41 -4.59 -12.83
C THR A 74 15.97 -5.90 -13.51
N ASP A 75 16.55 -7.02 -13.11
CA ASP A 75 16.27 -8.34 -13.67
C ASP A 75 15.34 -9.12 -12.74
N LEU A 76 14.03 -9.07 -13.02
CA LEU A 76 13.04 -9.86 -12.27
C LEU A 76 13.30 -11.37 -12.41
N VAL A 77 13.59 -11.85 -13.63
CA VAL A 77 13.71 -13.27 -13.95
C VAL A 77 14.90 -13.90 -13.20
N GLY A 78 16.07 -13.27 -13.25
CA GLY A 78 17.25 -13.74 -12.53
C GLY A 78 17.12 -13.66 -11.00
N THR A 79 16.28 -12.75 -10.50
CA THR A 79 16.13 -12.52 -9.06
C THR A 79 15.17 -13.52 -8.39
N VAL A 80 14.07 -13.91 -9.05
CA VAL A 80 13.01 -14.73 -8.43
C VAL A 80 13.38 -16.21 -8.24
N GLY A 81 14.43 -16.70 -8.91
CA GLY A 81 14.82 -18.12 -8.88
C GLY A 81 15.24 -18.68 -7.52
N ARG A 82 15.37 -17.83 -6.49
CA ARG A 82 15.67 -18.23 -5.10
C ARG A 82 14.68 -17.64 -4.09
N ALA A 83 13.59 -17.05 -4.55
CA ALA A 83 12.62 -16.40 -3.68
C ALA A 83 11.81 -17.45 -2.91
N ASP A 84 11.63 -17.23 -1.61
CA ASP A 84 10.66 -17.98 -0.79
C ASP A 84 9.28 -17.29 -0.84
N LEU A 85 9.28 -15.95 -0.91
CA LEU A 85 8.08 -15.11 -1.01
C LEU A 85 8.36 -13.93 -1.95
N VAL A 86 7.43 -13.67 -2.88
CA VAL A 86 7.43 -12.45 -3.69
C VAL A 86 6.27 -11.56 -3.25
N ILE A 87 6.53 -10.27 -3.04
CA ILE A 87 5.50 -9.25 -2.75
C ILE A 87 5.47 -8.25 -3.91
N GLU A 88 4.42 -8.32 -4.72
CA GLU A 88 4.18 -7.39 -5.82
C GLU A 88 3.56 -6.08 -5.31
N ALA A 89 4.16 -4.95 -5.67
CA ALA A 89 3.74 -3.59 -5.32
C ALA A 89 3.90 -2.62 -6.51
N VAL A 90 3.63 -3.10 -7.73
CA VAL A 90 3.61 -2.34 -8.99
C VAL A 90 2.31 -1.52 -9.10
N PRO A 91 2.19 -0.60 -10.08
CA PRO A 91 0.96 0.17 -10.27
C PRO A 91 -0.30 -0.70 -10.39
N GLU A 92 -1.43 -0.14 -9.96
CA GLU A 92 -2.72 -0.83 -9.86
C GLU A 92 -3.38 -1.02 -11.26
N ARG A 93 -2.70 -1.79 -12.12
CA ARG A 93 -3.05 -2.05 -13.52
C ARG A 93 -2.98 -3.55 -13.80
N LEU A 94 -4.08 -4.11 -14.30
CA LEU A 94 -4.24 -5.55 -14.48
C LEU A 94 -3.24 -6.14 -15.49
N ASP A 95 -2.94 -5.42 -16.56
CA ASP A 95 -1.98 -5.84 -17.59
C ASP A 95 -0.55 -5.96 -17.05
N ILE A 96 -0.15 -5.03 -16.18
CA ILE A 96 1.17 -5.06 -15.53
C ILE A 96 1.21 -6.21 -14.52
N LYS A 97 0.21 -6.33 -13.65
CA LYS A 97 0.16 -7.41 -12.66
C LYS A 97 0.14 -8.78 -13.31
N ARG A 98 -0.64 -8.98 -14.38
CA ARG A 98 -0.62 -10.22 -15.18
C ARG A 98 0.78 -10.56 -15.65
N THR A 99 1.47 -9.62 -16.29
CA THR A 99 2.84 -9.82 -16.77
C THR A 99 3.79 -10.22 -15.65
N VAL A 100 3.68 -9.58 -14.48
CA VAL A 100 4.49 -9.92 -13.30
C VAL A 100 4.17 -11.35 -12.85
N PHE A 101 2.92 -11.67 -12.56
CA PHE A 101 2.53 -12.98 -12.01
C PHE A 101 2.78 -14.14 -12.97
N GLU A 102 2.60 -13.97 -14.28
CA GLU A 102 3.00 -14.97 -15.29
C GLU A 102 4.52 -15.20 -15.29
N THR A 103 5.31 -14.15 -15.05
CA THR A 103 6.77 -14.25 -14.92
C THR A 103 7.14 -14.98 -13.63
N LEU A 104 6.49 -14.64 -12.51
CA LEU A 104 6.72 -15.32 -11.23
C LEU A 104 6.41 -16.82 -11.34
N ASP A 105 5.27 -17.18 -11.92
CA ASP A 105 4.85 -18.58 -12.07
C ASP A 105 5.82 -19.41 -12.91
N ARG A 106 6.47 -18.79 -13.90
CA ARG A 106 7.43 -19.46 -14.78
C ARG A 106 8.82 -19.64 -14.18
N TYR A 107 9.28 -18.67 -13.38
CA TYR A 107 10.70 -18.59 -12.99
C TYR A 107 10.96 -18.74 -11.49
N ALA A 108 9.95 -18.57 -10.63
CA ALA A 108 10.11 -18.77 -9.20
C ALA A 108 10.03 -20.26 -8.82
N PRO A 109 10.70 -20.70 -7.73
CA PRO A 109 10.62 -22.07 -7.23
C PRO A 109 9.19 -22.54 -6.97
N ASP A 110 8.91 -23.84 -7.09
CA ASP A 110 7.59 -24.44 -6.88
C ASP A 110 6.97 -24.10 -5.51
N GLY A 111 7.81 -24.02 -4.46
CA GLY A 111 7.39 -23.69 -3.10
C GLY A 111 7.25 -22.18 -2.80
N CYS A 112 7.54 -21.31 -3.77
CA CYS A 112 7.47 -19.86 -3.59
C CYS A 112 6.02 -19.38 -3.46
N VAL A 113 5.75 -18.52 -2.49
CA VAL A 113 4.45 -17.84 -2.33
C VAL A 113 4.45 -16.51 -3.09
N PHE A 114 3.34 -16.17 -3.73
CA PHE A 114 3.17 -14.87 -4.39
C PHE A 114 2.11 -14.04 -3.67
N ALA A 115 2.52 -12.88 -3.17
CA ALA A 115 1.66 -11.90 -2.56
C ALA A 115 1.53 -10.66 -3.44
N THR A 116 0.36 -10.02 -3.44
CA THR A 116 0.15 -8.68 -4.01
C THR A 116 -0.22 -7.68 -2.91
N ASN A 117 0.34 -6.48 -2.97
CA ASN A 117 -0.03 -5.34 -2.12
C ASN A 117 -1.16 -4.49 -2.76
N THR A 118 -2.06 -5.12 -3.51
CA THR A 118 -3.26 -4.43 -4.01
C THR A 118 -4.16 -3.97 -2.85
N SER A 119 -4.91 -2.90 -3.07
CA SER A 119 -5.89 -2.37 -2.11
C SER A 119 -7.34 -2.62 -2.53
N THR A 120 -7.54 -3.09 -3.78
CA THR A 120 -8.86 -3.18 -4.40
C THR A 120 -9.02 -4.36 -5.38
N MET A 121 -7.97 -4.78 -6.08
CA MET A 121 -8.04 -5.87 -7.06
C MET A 121 -8.22 -7.22 -6.39
N SER A 122 -8.88 -8.16 -7.08
CA SER A 122 -9.18 -9.49 -6.57
C SER A 122 -7.92 -10.37 -6.57
N PRO A 123 -7.51 -10.92 -5.41
CA PRO A 123 -6.51 -11.99 -5.34
C PRO A 123 -6.87 -13.20 -6.22
N THR A 124 -8.14 -13.56 -6.36
CA THR A 124 -8.56 -14.65 -7.26
C THR A 124 -8.28 -14.34 -8.72
N GLU A 125 -8.58 -13.13 -9.18
CA GLU A 125 -8.27 -12.71 -10.55
C GLU A 125 -6.76 -12.73 -10.79
N ILE A 126 -5.96 -12.25 -9.83
CA ILE A 126 -4.50 -12.26 -9.92
C ILE A 126 -3.95 -13.70 -9.90
N ALA A 127 -4.50 -14.57 -9.06
CA ALA A 127 -4.13 -15.97 -8.98
C ALA A 127 -4.38 -16.72 -10.30
N SER A 128 -5.39 -16.32 -11.08
CA SER A 128 -5.71 -16.90 -12.39
C SER A 128 -4.62 -16.73 -13.45
N PHE A 129 -3.64 -15.86 -13.21
CA PHE A 129 -2.47 -15.67 -14.08
C PHE A 129 -1.34 -16.67 -13.79
N THR A 130 -1.56 -17.60 -12.86
CA THR A 130 -0.57 -18.59 -12.42
C THR A 130 -1.15 -20.00 -12.51
N ASN A 131 -0.28 -21.02 -12.54
CA ASN A 131 -0.69 -22.43 -12.45
C ASN A 131 -0.73 -22.94 -11.00
N ARG A 132 -0.56 -22.06 -10.01
CA ARG A 132 -0.49 -22.37 -8.57
C ARG A 132 -1.35 -21.42 -7.73
N PRO A 133 -2.65 -21.26 -8.05
CA PRO A 133 -3.50 -20.26 -7.42
C PRO A 133 -3.60 -20.43 -5.89
N GLU A 134 -3.34 -21.62 -5.36
CA GLU A 134 -3.28 -21.92 -3.93
C GLU A 134 -2.10 -21.29 -3.19
N ARG A 135 -1.06 -20.84 -3.93
CA ARG A 135 0.14 -20.14 -3.44
C ARG A 135 0.05 -18.62 -3.62
N VAL A 136 -1.12 -18.09 -4.03
CA VAL A 136 -1.33 -16.66 -4.28
C VAL A 136 -2.26 -16.05 -3.24
N MET A 137 -1.96 -14.84 -2.75
CA MET A 137 -2.86 -14.06 -1.89
C MET A 137 -2.59 -12.55 -1.95
N ALA A 138 -3.44 -11.73 -1.32
CA ALA A 138 -3.09 -10.34 -1.05
C ALA A 138 -2.49 -10.16 0.35
N MET A 139 -1.40 -9.39 0.42
CA MET A 139 -0.82 -8.85 1.63
C MET A 139 -0.89 -7.32 1.54
N HIS A 140 -1.99 -6.75 2.01
CA HIS A 140 -2.24 -5.32 1.91
C HIS A 140 -1.64 -4.58 3.11
N PHE A 141 -0.50 -3.92 2.85
CA PHE A 141 0.19 -3.04 3.79
C PHE A 141 -0.38 -1.61 3.71
N PHE A 142 -0.18 -0.83 4.78
CA PHE A 142 -0.67 0.54 4.86
C PHE A 142 0.47 1.55 4.87
N ASN A 143 0.31 2.63 4.12
CA ASN A 143 1.27 3.72 4.06
C ASN A 143 1.16 4.63 5.31
N PRO A 144 2.28 5.02 5.97
CA PRO A 144 3.67 4.57 5.77
C PRO A 144 3.95 3.19 6.36
N VAL A 145 4.52 2.29 5.55
CA VAL A 145 4.69 0.86 5.89
C VAL A 145 5.49 0.66 7.18
N HIS A 146 6.53 1.45 7.42
CA HIS A 146 7.36 1.35 8.64
C HIS A 146 6.65 1.83 9.93
N ARG A 147 5.50 2.49 9.83
CA ARG A 147 4.73 2.98 11.00
C ARG A 147 3.42 2.26 11.21
N MET A 148 2.77 1.87 10.12
CA MET A 148 1.46 1.24 10.21
C MET A 148 1.61 -0.20 10.70
N PRO A 149 0.90 -0.60 11.77
CA PRO A 149 1.11 -1.91 12.39
C PRO A 149 0.37 -3.03 11.65
N LEU A 150 -0.66 -2.72 10.86
CA LEU A 150 -1.56 -3.71 10.28
C LEU A 150 -1.10 -4.19 8.90
N VAL A 151 -1.36 -5.46 8.60
CA VAL A 151 -1.44 -6.04 7.26
C VAL A 151 -2.76 -6.78 7.12
N GLU A 152 -3.54 -6.47 6.08
CA GLU A 152 -4.71 -7.27 5.71
C GLU A 152 -4.28 -8.42 4.80
N LEU A 153 -4.56 -9.65 5.23
CA LEU A 153 -4.27 -10.87 4.51
C LEU A 153 -5.55 -11.36 3.82
N ALA A 154 -5.73 -10.97 2.56
CA ALA A 154 -6.95 -11.31 1.82
C ALA A 154 -6.75 -12.58 0.98
N ARG A 155 -7.58 -13.58 1.26
CA ARG A 155 -7.59 -14.87 0.59
C ARG A 155 -8.28 -14.75 -0.76
N GLY A 156 -7.63 -15.24 -1.82
CA GLY A 156 -8.31 -15.63 -3.04
C GLY A 156 -9.08 -16.94 -2.84
N LEU A 157 -9.87 -17.31 -3.84
CA LEU A 157 -10.77 -18.46 -3.82
C LEU A 157 -10.03 -19.77 -3.51
N GLU A 158 -8.87 -19.97 -4.12
CA GLU A 158 -8.06 -21.19 -4.00
C GLU A 158 -6.95 -21.08 -2.95
N THR A 159 -6.75 -19.91 -2.31
CA THR A 159 -5.63 -19.69 -1.39
C THR A 159 -5.63 -20.70 -0.24
N SER A 160 -4.54 -21.48 -0.17
CA SER A 160 -4.33 -22.53 0.83
C SER A 160 -4.11 -21.97 2.24
N GLU A 161 -4.45 -22.76 3.25
CA GLU A 161 -4.11 -22.44 4.65
C GLU A 161 -2.60 -22.34 4.87
N GLU A 162 -1.80 -23.14 4.15
CA GLU A 162 -0.34 -23.09 4.21
C GLU A 162 0.16 -21.70 3.77
N THR A 163 -0.39 -21.16 2.68
CA THR A 163 -0.03 -19.84 2.17
C THR A 163 -0.41 -18.73 3.14
N VAL A 164 -1.61 -18.80 3.74
CA VAL A 164 -2.03 -17.87 4.79
C VAL A 164 -1.07 -17.91 5.97
N SER A 165 -0.73 -19.11 6.47
CA SER A 165 0.19 -19.28 7.61
C SER A 165 1.58 -18.71 7.30
N ILE A 166 2.10 -18.93 6.09
CA ILE A 166 3.40 -18.39 5.67
C ILE A 166 3.36 -16.86 5.68
N CYS A 167 2.32 -16.25 5.12
CA CYS A 167 2.20 -14.79 5.06
C CYS A 167 1.93 -14.16 6.43
N GLU A 168 1.17 -14.83 7.31
CA GLU A 168 1.02 -14.43 8.72
C GLU A 168 2.36 -14.43 9.45
N ASP A 169 3.13 -15.51 9.34
CA ASP A 169 4.43 -15.64 10.00
C ASP A 169 5.42 -14.57 9.51
N VAL A 170 5.44 -14.32 8.20
CA VAL A 170 6.29 -13.28 7.61
C VAL A 170 5.88 -11.89 8.09
N ALA A 171 4.58 -11.57 8.08
CA ALA A 171 4.09 -10.27 8.57
C ALA A 171 4.38 -10.08 10.07
N ARG A 172 4.19 -11.10 10.90
CA ARG A 172 4.53 -11.04 12.33
C ARG A 172 6.02 -10.84 12.56
N ARG A 173 6.88 -11.52 11.80
CA ARG A 173 8.34 -11.30 11.83
C ARG A 173 8.73 -9.90 11.41
N MET A 174 7.95 -9.24 10.54
CA MET A 174 8.11 -7.82 10.20
C MET A 174 7.57 -6.85 11.28
N GLY A 175 7.14 -7.36 12.44
CA GLY A 175 6.53 -6.57 13.51
C GLY A 175 5.12 -6.07 13.16
N LYS A 176 4.39 -6.80 12.32
CA LYS A 176 3.01 -6.46 11.92
C LYS A 176 1.99 -7.34 12.64
N GLU A 177 0.85 -6.71 12.93
CA GLU A 177 -0.40 -7.37 13.26
C GLU A 177 -1.13 -7.75 11.97
N THR A 178 -1.82 -8.88 11.99
CA THR A 178 -2.49 -9.44 10.82
C THR A 178 -3.97 -9.63 11.05
N VAL A 179 -4.76 -9.36 10.01
CA VAL A 179 -6.15 -9.81 9.95
C VAL A 179 -6.35 -10.63 8.68
N VAL A 180 -6.84 -11.86 8.83
CA VAL A 180 -7.16 -12.74 7.71
C VAL A 180 -8.60 -12.51 7.29
N ILE A 181 -8.80 -12.21 6.01
CA ILE A 181 -10.11 -11.87 5.45
C ILE A 181 -10.35 -12.64 4.15
N GLN A 182 -11.61 -12.82 3.81
CA GLN A 182 -11.99 -13.29 2.47
C GLN A 182 -11.89 -12.13 1.49
N GLU A 183 -11.49 -12.39 0.24
CA GLU A 183 -11.49 -11.34 -0.77
C GLU A 183 -12.90 -10.78 -0.98
N PHE A 184 -12.95 -9.47 -1.11
CA PHE A 184 -14.13 -8.74 -1.54
C PHE A 184 -13.67 -7.35 -2.01
N PRO A 185 -14.35 -6.71 -2.98
CA PRO A 185 -13.96 -5.37 -3.44
C PRO A 185 -13.75 -4.38 -2.29
N GLY A 186 -12.51 -3.88 -2.16
CA GLY A 186 -12.08 -2.92 -1.14
C GLY A 186 -11.80 -3.50 0.26
N PHE A 187 -11.74 -4.82 0.42
CA PHE A 187 -11.39 -5.48 1.69
C PHE A 187 -12.20 -4.93 2.88
N VAL A 188 -11.61 -4.84 4.07
CA VAL A 188 -12.28 -4.28 5.25
C VAL A 188 -12.01 -2.77 5.34
N THR A 189 -10.74 -2.38 5.39
CA THR A 189 -10.34 -1.00 5.63
C THR A 189 -10.69 -0.05 4.49
N SER A 190 -10.43 -0.41 3.24
CA SER A 190 -10.68 0.48 2.09
C SER A 190 -12.17 0.77 1.94
N ARG A 191 -13.07 -0.19 2.24
CA ARG A 191 -14.53 0.02 2.22
C ARG A 191 -14.98 1.09 3.21
N ILE A 192 -14.54 0.99 4.47
CA ILE A 192 -14.93 1.96 5.51
C ILE A 192 -14.29 3.32 5.25
N SER A 193 -13.00 3.34 4.90
CA SER A 193 -12.27 4.57 4.59
C SER A 193 -12.89 5.32 3.41
N ALA A 194 -13.30 4.60 2.36
CA ALA A 194 -13.97 5.19 1.20
C ALA A 194 -15.27 5.90 1.62
N LEU A 195 -16.14 5.22 2.38
CA LEU A 195 -17.44 5.77 2.79
C LEU A 195 -17.29 6.97 3.73
N VAL A 196 -16.44 6.89 4.75
CA VAL A 196 -16.26 7.99 5.72
C VAL A 196 -15.82 9.27 5.02
N GLY A 197 -14.83 9.18 4.12
CA GLY A 197 -14.39 10.38 3.40
C GLY A 197 -15.39 10.82 2.31
N ASN A 198 -16.10 9.91 1.65
CA ASN A 198 -17.12 10.29 0.67
C ASN A 198 -18.28 11.04 1.33
N GLU A 199 -18.73 10.56 2.49
CA GLU A 199 -19.74 11.22 3.31
C GLU A 199 -19.27 12.60 3.77
N ALA A 200 -17.99 12.74 4.14
CA ALA A 200 -17.43 14.04 4.46
C ALA A 200 -17.58 15.04 3.29
N PHE A 201 -17.32 14.61 2.05
CA PHE A 201 -17.54 15.47 0.88
C PHE A 201 -19.01 15.81 0.64
N TYR A 202 -19.96 14.91 0.94
CA TYR A 202 -21.39 15.25 0.90
C TYR A 202 -21.74 16.28 1.97
N MET A 203 -21.31 16.09 3.23
CA MET A 203 -21.52 17.05 4.31
C MET A 203 -20.98 18.45 3.95
N LEU A 204 -19.80 18.52 3.33
CA LEU A 204 -19.23 19.78 2.87
C LEU A 204 -20.04 20.39 1.71
N GLN A 205 -20.48 19.58 0.75
CA GLN A 205 -21.28 20.03 -0.38
C GLN A 205 -22.66 20.57 0.04
N GLU A 206 -23.25 19.98 1.08
CA GLU A 206 -24.54 20.38 1.66
C GLU A 206 -24.42 21.60 2.59
N GLY A 207 -23.20 22.06 2.88
CA GLY A 207 -22.94 23.21 3.74
C GLY A 207 -23.15 22.92 5.23
N LEU A 208 -23.00 21.66 5.67
CA LEU A 208 -23.21 21.26 7.07
C LEU A 208 -22.22 21.94 8.04
N GLY A 209 -21.00 22.23 7.58
CA GLY A 209 -19.96 22.90 8.35
C GLY A 209 -18.71 23.14 7.50
N THR A 210 -17.74 23.87 8.05
CA THR A 210 -16.46 24.07 7.34
C THR A 210 -15.63 22.79 7.34
N PRO A 211 -14.64 22.64 6.42
CA PRO A 211 -13.72 21.50 6.45
C PRO A 211 -13.07 21.26 7.82
N GLU A 212 -12.66 22.34 8.50
CA GLU A 212 -12.02 22.28 9.82
C GLU A 212 -12.95 21.77 10.90
N GLU A 213 -14.21 22.21 10.90
CA GLU A 213 -15.22 21.80 11.87
C GLU A 213 -15.61 20.34 11.70
N ILE A 214 -15.79 19.89 10.45
CA ILE A 214 -16.07 18.48 10.13
C ILE A 214 -14.87 17.61 10.54
N ASP A 215 -13.65 17.99 10.19
CA ASP A 215 -12.45 17.25 10.60
C ASP A 215 -12.30 17.20 12.13
N LYS A 216 -12.56 18.32 12.82
CA LYS A 216 -12.50 18.39 14.28
C LYS A 216 -13.55 17.50 14.92
N ALA A 217 -14.78 17.49 14.41
CA ALA A 217 -15.86 16.65 14.91
C ALA A 217 -15.52 15.16 14.77
N ILE A 218 -14.98 14.73 13.64
CA ILE A 218 -14.59 13.32 13.43
C ILE A 218 -13.39 12.95 14.30
N LYS A 219 -12.38 13.82 14.41
CA LYS A 219 -11.21 13.56 15.27
C LYS A 219 -11.59 13.45 16.75
N LEU A 220 -12.29 14.43 17.29
CA LEU A 220 -12.57 14.50 18.72
C LEU A 220 -13.79 13.67 19.13
N GLY A 221 -14.81 13.59 18.28
CA GLY A 221 -16.05 12.88 18.56
C GLY A 221 -15.96 11.38 18.31
N LEU A 222 -15.27 10.96 17.24
CA LEU A 222 -15.12 9.54 16.89
C LEU A 222 -13.71 8.98 17.20
N ASN A 223 -12.83 9.81 17.78
CA ASN A 223 -11.46 9.47 18.13
C ASN A 223 -10.60 9.02 16.93
N TYR A 224 -10.84 9.61 15.75
CA TYR A 224 -10.00 9.35 14.59
C TYR A 224 -8.68 10.11 14.74
N PRO A 225 -7.53 9.50 14.40
CA PRO A 225 -6.23 10.15 14.53
C PRO A 225 -6.06 11.34 13.57
N MET A 226 -6.87 11.40 12.50
CA MET A 226 -6.84 12.42 11.47
C MET A 226 -8.25 12.64 10.91
N GLY A 227 -8.58 13.87 10.56
CA GLY A 227 -9.88 14.19 9.95
C GLY A 227 -9.98 13.62 8.52
N PRO A 228 -11.19 13.34 8.02
CA PRO A 228 -11.39 12.80 6.67
C PRO A 228 -10.80 13.65 5.55
N PHE A 229 -10.81 14.98 5.66
CA PHE A 229 -10.23 15.87 4.65
C PHE A 229 -8.71 15.96 4.77
N GLU A 230 -8.19 16.10 5.99
CA GLU A 230 -6.74 16.03 6.25
C GLU A 230 -6.13 14.73 5.72
N LEU A 231 -6.82 13.60 5.93
CA LEU A 231 -6.42 12.30 5.42
C LEU A 231 -6.56 12.22 3.89
N GLY A 232 -7.66 12.75 3.33
CA GLY A 232 -7.87 12.83 1.89
C GLY A 232 -6.76 13.60 1.18
N ASP A 233 -6.37 14.75 1.71
CA ASP A 233 -5.31 15.59 1.15
C ASP A 233 -3.90 15.00 1.34
N LEU A 234 -3.70 14.22 2.40
CA LEU A 234 -2.45 13.48 2.62
C LEU A 234 -2.29 12.32 1.63
N VAL A 235 -3.35 11.55 1.40
CA VAL A 235 -3.34 10.38 0.50
C VAL A 235 -3.39 10.81 -0.98
N GLY A 236 -4.15 11.86 -1.27
CA GLY A 236 -4.44 12.34 -2.61
C GLY A 236 -5.92 12.14 -2.98
N LEU A 237 -6.57 13.24 -3.40
CA LEU A 237 -8.01 13.22 -3.74
C LEU A 237 -8.31 12.40 -5.00
N ASP A 238 -7.38 12.35 -5.96
CA ASP A 238 -7.45 11.50 -7.14
C ASP A 238 -7.38 10.01 -6.79
N THR A 239 -6.47 9.61 -5.90
CA THR A 239 -6.39 8.22 -5.41
C THR A 239 -7.70 7.82 -4.73
N ARG A 240 -8.24 8.69 -3.87
CA ARG A 240 -9.53 8.46 -3.20
C ARG A 240 -10.67 8.34 -4.21
N LEU A 241 -10.73 9.22 -5.21
CA LEU A 241 -11.75 9.19 -6.24
C LEU A 241 -11.67 7.90 -7.09
N ASN A 242 -10.46 7.46 -7.45
CA ASN A 242 -10.26 6.21 -8.17
C ASN A 242 -10.77 5.00 -7.37
N ASN A 243 -10.45 4.94 -6.08
CA ASN A 243 -10.94 3.89 -5.20
C ASN A 243 -12.48 3.89 -5.09
N LEU A 244 -13.10 5.07 -4.95
CA LEU A 244 -14.56 5.19 -4.92
C LEU A 244 -15.21 4.77 -6.24
N ARG A 245 -14.64 5.15 -7.39
CA ARG A 245 -15.13 4.71 -8.70
C ARG A 245 -15.06 3.20 -8.87
N TYR A 246 -13.95 2.59 -8.48
CA TYR A 246 -13.82 1.14 -8.49
C TYR A 246 -14.88 0.47 -7.61
N LEU A 247 -15.07 0.95 -6.38
CA LEU A 247 -16.09 0.41 -5.48
C LEU A 247 -17.51 0.66 -5.98
N HIS A 248 -17.78 1.80 -6.62
CA HIS A 248 -19.07 2.10 -7.24
C HIS A 248 -19.37 1.14 -8.40
N GLU A 249 -18.37 0.88 -9.25
CA GLU A 249 -18.49 -0.09 -10.34
C GLU A 249 -18.81 -1.49 -9.81
N LYS A 250 -18.14 -1.94 -8.73
CA LYS A 250 -18.29 -3.30 -8.21
C LYS A 250 -19.46 -3.49 -7.24
N LEU A 251 -19.80 -2.47 -6.45
CA LEU A 251 -20.73 -2.57 -5.31
C LEU A 251 -21.96 -1.66 -5.44
N GLY A 252 -22.04 -0.86 -6.50
CA GLY A 252 -23.20 -0.04 -6.83
C GLY A 252 -23.32 1.26 -6.01
N GLU A 253 -24.51 1.87 -6.11
CA GLU A 253 -24.78 3.28 -5.75
C GLU A 253 -24.31 3.72 -4.35
N LYS A 254 -24.20 2.78 -3.40
CA LYS A 254 -23.65 3.05 -2.06
C LYS A 254 -22.28 3.74 -2.10
N TYR A 255 -21.47 3.46 -3.12
CA TYR A 255 -20.11 3.99 -3.26
C TYR A 255 -20.01 5.11 -4.30
N ARG A 256 -21.13 5.64 -4.79
CA ARG A 256 -21.12 6.72 -5.78
C ARG A 256 -20.31 7.92 -5.27
N PRO A 257 -19.26 8.36 -6.01
CA PRO A 257 -18.44 9.49 -5.61
C PRO A 257 -19.25 10.77 -5.40
N ALA A 258 -18.93 11.54 -4.36
CA ALA A 258 -19.51 12.85 -4.13
C ALA A 258 -19.17 13.81 -5.29
N PRO A 259 -20.13 14.56 -5.86
CA PRO A 259 -19.86 15.48 -6.97
C PRO A 259 -18.77 16.52 -6.66
N LEU A 260 -18.72 17.03 -5.42
CA LEU A 260 -17.70 17.97 -4.98
C LEU A 260 -16.28 17.38 -5.05
N LEU A 261 -16.10 16.11 -4.67
CA LEU A 261 -14.81 15.43 -4.80
C LEU A 261 -14.38 15.36 -6.27
N GLU A 262 -15.30 15.02 -7.18
CA GLU A 262 -15.00 15.01 -8.61
C GLU A 262 -14.60 16.38 -9.15
N GLN A 263 -15.28 17.44 -8.70
CA GLN A 263 -14.96 18.82 -9.08
C GLN A 263 -13.55 19.21 -8.61
N TYR A 264 -13.17 18.84 -7.38
CA TYR A 264 -11.84 19.14 -6.84
C TYR A 264 -10.74 18.45 -7.65
N VAL A 265 -10.92 17.16 -7.95
CA VAL A 265 -9.96 16.41 -8.77
C VAL A 265 -9.89 16.99 -10.19
N LYS A 266 -11.03 17.33 -10.82
CA LYS A 266 -11.06 17.97 -12.15
C LYS A 266 -10.37 19.33 -12.16
N ALA A 267 -10.42 20.07 -11.05
CA ALA A 267 -9.74 21.34 -10.87
C ALA A 267 -8.24 21.22 -10.52
N GLY A 268 -7.69 20.00 -10.45
CA GLY A 268 -6.29 19.76 -10.08
C GLY A 268 -5.99 19.95 -8.59
N ARG A 269 -7.02 20.02 -7.73
CA ARG A 269 -6.87 20.04 -6.27
C ARG A 269 -6.66 18.62 -5.78
N LEU A 270 -5.42 18.14 -5.76
CA LEU A 270 -5.08 16.74 -5.44
C LEU A 270 -4.54 16.55 -4.02
N GLY A 271 -4.56 17.58 -3.18
CA GLY A 271 -4.03 17.51 -1.82
C GLY A 271 -2.62 18.08 -1.71
N ARG A 272 -1.86 17.57 -0.74
CA ARG A 272 -0.52 18.08 -0.40
C ARG A 272 0.45 18.01 -1.58
N LYS A 273 0.33 17.00 -2.44
CA LYS A 273 1.21 16.80 -3.60
C LYS A 273 1.10 17.89 -4.66
N THR A 274 -0.01 18.62 -4.71
CA THR A 274 -0.23 19.77 -5.61
C THR A 274 -0.28 21.09 -4.85
N GLY A 275 0.08 21.10 -3.56
CA GLY A 275 -0.01 22.28 -2.70
C GLY A 275 -1.45 22.72 -2.39
N ARG A 276 -2.47 22.01 -2.87
CA ARG A 276 -3.88 22.36 -2.67
C ARG A 276 -4.79 21.15 -2.86
N GLY A 277 -5.65 20.91 -1.87
CA GLY A 277 -6.68 19.87 -1.87
C GLY A 277 -7.98 20.45 -1.35
N VAL A 278 -8.57 19.86 -0.33
CA VAL A 278 -9.62 20.54 0.46
C VAL A 278 -9.04 21.78 1.13
N TYR A 279 -7.85 21.65 1.72
CA TYR A 279 -7.10 22.75 2.33
C TYR A 279 -6.07 23.35 1.37
N ASP A 280 -5.60 24.55 1.70
CA ASP A 280 -4.43 25.16 1.07
C ASP A 280 -3.14 24.77 1.81
N TYR A 281 -2.09 24.48 1.03
CA TYR A 281 -0.75 24.13 1.48
C TYR A 281 0.35 24.95 0.79
N SER A 282 0.00 26.00 0.03
CA SER A 282 0.95 26.79 -0.76
C SER A 282 1.98 27.54 0.07
N ASP A 283 1.63 27.95 1.29
CA ASP A 283 2.53 28.65 2.21
C ASP A 283 2.92 27.74 3.40
N SER A 284 4.18 27.31 3.42
CA SER A 284 4.87 26.64 4.56
C SER A 284 4.30 25.30 5.05
N GLY A 285 3.33 24.69 4.36
CA GLY A 285 2.67 23.46 4.81
C GLY A 285 1.73 23.67 6.01
N VAL A 286 1.38 24.93 6.30
CA VAL A 286 0.39 25.29 7.32
C VAL A 286 -1.00 25.25 6.69
N LYS A 287 -1.91 24.54 7.36
CA LYS A 287 -3.30 24.38 6.97
C LYS A 287 -4.01 25.73 7.03
N THR A 288 -4.38 26.29 5.89
CA THR A 288 -5.31 27.44 5.79
C THR A 288 -6.60 27.04 5.07
N PRO A 289 -7.75 27.61 5.47
CA PRO A 289 -9.06 27.30 4.87
C PRO A 289 -9.13 27.55 3.37
#